data_AF-A0A0K8RBT1-F1
#
_entry.id   AF-A0A0K8RBT1-F1
#
_cell.length_a   1.000
_cell.length_b   1.000
_cell.length_c   1.000
_cell.angle_alpha   90.00
_cell.angle_beta   90.00
_cell.angle_gamma   90.00
#
_symmetry.space_group_name_H-M   'P 1'
#
loop_
_entity.id
_entity.type
_entity.pdbx_description
1 polymer ?
#
loop_
_entity_poly.entity_id
_entity_poly.type
_entity_poly.pdbx_seq_one_letter_code
_entity_poly.pdbx_strand_id
1 'polypeptide(L)'
;MLHVLFAVVLLLPAIQVEGERYRRDAHGASCLRTLFGAADMWCRFSGYNGLQRPDFSGCKVACKGSTEKLPLPVTVCSGDSPPCKKGNEDGVYKWKEDLEKRKADLLKAWCYCPKCY
;
A
#
# COMPACT_ATOMS: atom_id res chain seq x y z
N MET A 1 -8.95 38.80 0.82
CA MET A 1 -9.51 37.50 0.42
C MET A 1 -8.35 36.52 0.22
N LEU A 2 -7.87 35.89 1.30
CA LEU A 2 -6.67 35.04 1.31
C LEU A 2 -6.86 33.92 2.35
N HIS A 3 -7.93 33.14 2.24
CA HIS A 3 -8.27 32.10 3.24
C HIS A 3 -8.33 30.68 2.68
N VAL A 4 -8.13 30.50 1.38
CA VAL A 4 -8.21 29.17 0.74
C VAL A 4 -6.85 28.46 0.73
N LEU A 5 -5.74 29.19 0.85
CA LEU A 5 -4.39 28.63 0.72
C LEU A 5 -3.89 27.88 1.97
N PHE A 6 -4.54 28.05 3.13
CA PHE A 6 -4.07 27.44 4.38
C PHE A 6 -4.59 26.02 4.62
N ALA A 7 -5.58 25.56 3.84
CA ALA A 7 -6.18 24.24 4.03
C ALA A 7 -5.34 23.08 3.45
N VAL A 8 -4.49 23.34 2.45
CA VAL A 8 -3.72 22.29 1.77
C VAL A 8 -2.48 21.86 2.56
N VAL A 9 -1.92 22.74 3.39
CA VAL A 9 -0.70 22.46 4.17
C VAL A 9 -0.97 21.59 5.41
N LEU A 10 -2.19 21.64 5.95
CA LEU A 10 -2.58 20.90 7.16
C LEU A 10 -2.92 19.43 6.93
N LEU A 11 -2.99 18.96 5.68
CA LEU A 11 -3.21 17.55 5.34
C LEU A 11 -1.91 16.77 5.08
N LEU A 12 -0.74 17.42 5.09
CA LEU A 12 0.55 16.75 4.91
C LEU A 12 1.10 16.00 6.14
N PRO A 13 0.80 16.32 7.42
CA PRO A 13 1.38 15.59 8.54
C PRO A 13 0.46 14.44 8.96
N ALA A 14 0.29 13.43 8.10
CA ALA A 14 -0.30 12.15 8.51
C ALA A 14 0.39 10.93 7.89
N ILE A 15 1.41 11.11 7.05
CA ILE A 15 2.23 10.01 6.53
C ILE A 15 3.52 9.90 7.36
N GLN A 16 3.39 9.79 8.69
CA GLN A 16 4.57 9.61 9.56
C GLN A 16 4.42 8.55 10.64
N VAL A 17 3.40 7.70 10.62
CA VAL A 17 3.27 6.67 11.66
C VAL A 17 2.93 5.33 11.05
N GLU A 18 3.67 4.31 11.52
CA GLU A 18 3.58 2.87 11.23
C GLU A 18 4.55 2.28 10.19
N GLY A 19 5.75 2.86 10.06
CA GLY A 19 6.86 2.25 9.30
C GLY A 19 7.77 1.31 10.10
N GLU A 20 7.70 1.32 11.44
CA GLU A 20 8.69 0.63 12.27
C GLU A 20 8.03 -0.09 13.44
N ARG A 21 7.68 -1.36 13.22
CA ARG A 21 7.67 -2.44 14.24
C ARG A 21 7.26 -3.74 13.58
N TYR A 22 8.23 -4.51 13.08
CA TYR A 22 8.31 -5.96 13.34
C TYR A 22 9.61 -6.53 12.76
N ARG A 23 10.71 -6.49 13.53
CA ARG A 23 11.88 -7.33 13.26
C ARG A 23 11.61 -8.71 13.86
N ARG A 24 11.33 -9.72 13.02
CA ARG A 24 11.68 -11.11 13.30
C ARG A 24 11.66 -11.93 12.01
N ASP A 25 12.81 -12.47 11.66
CA ASP A 25 13.01 -13.38 10.55
C ASP A 25 12.29 -14.71 10.80
N ALA A 26 11.25 -14.94 9.99
CA ALA A 26 10.69 -16.21 9.61
C ALA A 26 10.10 -15.96 8.22
N HIS A 27 10.50 -16.67 7.17
CA HIS A 27 10.17 -16.30 5.78
C HIS A 27 8.67 -16.00 5.54
N GLY A 28 7.76 -16.72 6.20
CA GLY A 28 6.31 -16.43 6.18
C GLY A 28 5.89 -15.14 6.89
N ALA A 29 6.54 -14.77 8.00
CA ALA A 29 6.29 -13.49 8.68
C ALA A 29 6.80 -12.30 7.85
N SER A 30 7.91 -12.48 7.12
CA SER A 30 8.41 -11.48 6.18
C SER A 30 7.44 -11.26 5.01
N CYS A 31 6.96 -12.34 4.39
CA CYS A 31 6.02 -12.23 3.28
C CYS A 31 4.69 -11.59 3.71
N LEU A 32 4.10 -12.02 4.84
CA LEU A 32 2.84 -11.45 5.32
C LEU A 32 2.99 -9.96 5.65
N ARG A 33 4.11 -9.55 6.24
CA ARG A 33 4.39 -8.14 6.50
C ARG A 33 4.50 -7.33 5.21
N THR A 34 5.18 -7.86 4.20
CA THR A 34 5.25 -7.27 2.85
C THR A 34 3.87 -7.16 2.22
N LEU A 35 3.06 -8.23 2.29
CA LEU A 35 1.70 -8.27 1.79
C LEU A 35 0.83 -7.19 2.43
N PHE A 36 0.88 -7.04 3.76
CA PHE A 36 0.08 -6.03 4.46
C PHE A 36 0.51 -4.61 4.08
N GLY A 37 1.81 -4.35 3.96
CA GLY A 37 2.33 -3.07 3.51
C GLY A 37 1.97 -2.76 2.05
N ALA A 38 1.98 -3.77 1.17
CA ALA A 38 1.55 -3.62 -0.22
C ALA A 38 0.03 -3.39 -0.32
N ALA A 39 -0.76 -4.12 0.47
CA ALA A 39 -2.21 -3.98 0.54
C ALA A 39 -2.64 -2.60 1.06
N ASP A 40 -1.96 -2.05 2.07
CA ASP A 40 -2.19 -0.68 2.53
C ASP A 40 -1.93 0.35 1.42
N MET A 41 -0.81 0.21 0.71
CA MET A 41 -0.49 1.06 -0.45
C MET A 41 -1.52 0.92 -1.57
N TRP A 42 -1.96 -0.28 -1.87
CA TRP A 42 -2.97 -0.54 -2.90
C TRP A 42 -4.30 0.14 -2.58
N CYS A 43 -4.75 0.06 -1.32
CA CYS A 43 -5.92 0.79 -0.86
C CYS A 43 -5.75 2.30 -1.04
N ARG A 44 -4.60 2.86 -0.66
CA ARG A 44 -4.30 4.30 -0.83
C ARG A 44 -4.27 4.73 -2.28
N PHE A 45 -3.64 3.95 -3.16
CA PHE A 45 -3.64 4.22 -4.59
C PHE A 45 -5.02 4.11 -5.23
N SER A 46 -5.93 3.36 -4.61
CA SER A 46 -7.32 3.24 -5.04
C SER A 46 -8.23 4.31 -4.42
N GLY A 47 -7.67 5.29 -3.71
CA GLY A 47 -8.40 6.41 -3.13
C GLY A 47 -8.94 6.19 -1.72
N TYR A 48 -8.58 5.09 -1.05
CA TYR A 48 -9.04 4.77 0.30
C TYR A 48 -8.02 5.09 1.38
N ASN A 49 -8.45 5.11 2.65
CA ASN A 49 -7.60 5.46 3.80
C ASN A 49 -6.73 4.29 4.30
N GLY A 50 -6.22 3.47 3.38
CA GLY A 50 -5.37 2.32 3.68
C GLY A 50 -6.14 1.02 4.00
N LEU A 51 -5.41 0.03 4.51
CA LEU A 51 -5.93 -1.31 4.82
C LEU A 51 -6.85 -1.26 6.05
N GLN A 52 -8.04 -1.88 5.97
CA GLN A 52 -8.97 -1.92 7.12
C GLN A 52 -8.63 -3.04 8.10
N ARG A 53 -8.63 -4.28 7.62
CA ARG A 53 -8.17 -5.46 8.36
C ARG A 53 -7.45 -6.41 7.40
N PRO A 54 -6.42 -7.12 7.87
CA PRO A 54 -5.79 -8.18 7.09
C PRO A 54 -6.78 -9.35 6.89
N ASP A 55 -7.48 -9.35 5.77
CA ASP A 55 -8.30 -10.45 5.28
C ASP A 55 -8.13 -10.52 3.77
N PHE A 56 -7.45 -11.57 3.32
CA PHE A 56 -7.12 -11.82 1.91
C PHE A 56 -7.89 -13.01 1.34
N SER A 57 -8.93 -13.46 2.05
CA SER A 57 -9.82 -14.51 1.57
C SER A 57 -10.45 -14.11 0.23
N GLY A 58 -10.48 -15.05 -0.71
CA GLY A 58 -11.03 -14.84 -2.05
C GLY A 58 -10.25 -13.84 -2.92
N CYS A 59 -8.95 -13.64 -2.66
CA CYS A 59 -8.09 -12.74 -3.44
C CYS A 59 -8.59 -11.29 -3.47
N LYS A 60 -9.15 -10.82 -2.36
CA LYS A 60 -9.60 -9.43 -2.22
C LYS A 60 -9.07 -8.80 -0.93
N VAL A 61 -9.04 -7.47 -0.89
CA VAL A 61 -8.61 -6.69 0.27
C VAL A 61 -9.71 -5.69 0.68
N ALA A 62 -9.97 -5.60 1.98
CA ALA A 62 -10.87 -4.61 2.55
C ALA A 62 -10.11 -3.30 2.86
N CYS A 63 -10.55 -2.19 2.26
CA CYS A 63 -9.96 -0.88 2.45
C CYS A 63 -10.81 -0.01 3.39
N LYS A 64 -10.15 0.84 4.20
CA LYS A 64 -10.84 1.76 5.12
C LYS A 64 -11.66 2.77 4.34
N GLY A 65 -12.95 2.84 4.65
CA GLY A 65 -13.91 3.72 3.96
C GLY A 65 -14.54 3.11 2.71
N SER A 66 -14.26 1.83 2.41
CA SER A 66 -14.94 1.10 1.35
C SER A 66 -15.97 0.13 1.91
N THR A 67 -17.13 0.03 1.26
CA THR A 67 -18.09 -1.07 1.46
C THR A 67 -17.75 -2.30 0.61
N GLU A 68 -16.98 -2.10 -0.47
CA GLU A 68 -16.56 -3.16 -1.39
C GLU A 68 -15.10 -3.56 -1.16
N LYS A 69 -14.79 -4.85 -1.36
CA LYS A 69 -13.41 -5.34 -1.31
C LYS A 69 -12.75 -5.20 -2.68
N LEU A 70 -11.51 -4.69 -2.72
CA LEU A 70 -10.73 -4.57 -3.96
C LEU A 70 -10.08 -5.89 -4.34
N PRO A 71 -10.05 -6.27 -5.63
CA PRO A 71 -9.33 -7.45 -6.07
C PRO A 71 -7.82 -7.26 -5.90
N LEU A 72 -7.14 -8.34 -5.51
CA LEU A 72 -5.70 -8.45 -5.60
C LEU A 72 -5.29 -8.78 -7.05
N PRO A 73 -4.08 -8.38 -7.48
CA PRO A 73 -3.54 -8.84 -8.76
C PRO A 73 -3.41 -10.36 -8.82
N VAL A 74 -3.64 -10.95 -10.00
CA VAL A 74 -3.53 -12.40 -10.23
C VAL A 74 -2.12 -12.93 -9.93
N THR A 75 -1.10 -12.09 -10.10
CA THR A 75 0.30 -12.39 -9.77
C THR A 75 0.56 -12.51 -8.27
N VAL A 76 -0.33 -11.98 -7.43
CA VAL A 76 -0.27 -12.01 -5.97
C VAL A 76 -1.19 -13.07 -5.40
N CYS A 77 -2.38 -13.23 -5.99
CA CYS A 77 -3.37 -14.19 -5.56
C CYS A 77 -4.12 -14.77 -6.76
N SER A 78 -4.08 -16.08 -6.91
CA SER A 78 -4.99 -16.84 -7.76
C SER A 78 -5.68 -17.92 -6.92
N GLY A 79 -6.78 -18.50 -7.41
CA GLY A 79 -7.59 -19.46 -6.64
C GLY A 79 -6.77 -20.58 -5.98
N ASP A 80 -5.79 -21.14 -6.69
CA ASP A 80 -4.92 -22.21 -6.19
C ASP A 80 -3.63 -21.71 -5.52
N SER A 81 -3.34 -20.41 -5.66
CA SER A 81 -2.12 -19.75 -5.19
C SER A 81 -2.46 -18.53 -4.34
N PRO A 82 -2.89 -18.72 -3.07
CA PRO A 82 -3.05 -17.62 -2.14
C PRO A 82 -1.72 -16.91 -1.85
N PRO A 83 -1.76 -15.65 -1.40
CA PRO A 83 -0.55 -14.88 -1.11
C PRO A 83 0.29 -15.58 -0.03
N CYS A 84 1.62 -15.49 -0.15
CA CYS A 84 2.55 -16.07 0.82
C CYS A 84 2.43 -17.59 1.04
N LYS A 85 1.74 -18.31 0.16
CA LYS A 85 1.91 -19.76 0.04
C LYS A 85 3.31 -20.03 -0.51
N LYS A 86 3.93 -21.15 -0.09
CA LYS A 86 5.25 -21.56 -0.59
C LYS A 86 5.25 -21.57 -2.12
N GLY A 87 6.12 -20.76 -2.73
CA GLY A 87 6.20 -20.57 -4.19
C GLY A 87 5.48 -19.35 -4.75
N ASN A 88 4.71 -18.61 -3.93
CA ASN A 88 4.00 -17.39 -4.34
C ASN A 88 4.48 -16.13 -3.57
N GLU A 89 5.56 -16.23 -2.80
CA GLU A 89 6.14 -15.09 -2.07
C GLU A 89 6.72 -14.05 -3.04
N ASP A 90 7.34 -14.49 -4.13
CA ASP A 90 7.93 -13.63 -5.16
C ASP A 90 6.89 -12.71 -5.81
N GLY A 91 5.66 -13.20 -5.98
CA GLY A 91 4.55 -12.39 -6.48
C GLY A 91 4.22 -11.23 -5.54
N VAL A 92 4.25 -11.48 -4.22
CA VAL A 92 4.04 -10.46 -3.19
C VAL A 92 5.20 -9.45 -3.18
N TYR A 93 6.46 -9.92 -3.23
CA TYR A 93 7.62 -9.03 -3.21
C TYR A 93 7.68 -8.12 -4.44
N LYS A 94 7.48 -8.69 -5.65
CA LYS A 94 7.43 -7.92 -6.90
C LYS A 94 6.28 -6.91 -6.89
N TRP A 95 5.10 -7.31 -6.43
CA TRP A 95 3.98 -6.39 -6.34
C TRP A 95 4.28 -5.21 -5.40
N LYS A 96 4.92 -5.47 -4.26
CA LYS A 96 5.34 -4.39 -3.34
C LYS A 96 6.34 -3.45 -4.01
N GLU A 97 7.32 -3.97 -4.73
CA GLU A 97 8.31 -3.18 -5.47
C GLU A 97 7.64 -2.30 -6.54
N ASP A 98 6.72 -2.85 -7.32
CA ASP A 98 5.96 -2.12 -8.34
C ASP A 98 5.15 -0.96 -7.75
N LEU A 99 4.55 -1.17 -6.57
CA LEU A 99 3.81 -0.12 -5.85
C LEU A 99 4.73 0.99 -5.34
N GLU A 100 5.90 0.66 -4.80
CA GLU A 100 6.89 1.65 -4.37
C GLU A 100 7.45 2.45 -5.56
N LYS A 101 7.71 1.76 -6.68
CA LYS A 101 8.13 2.41 -7.92
C LYS A 101 7.06 3.38 -8.43
N ARG A 102 5.80 2.93 -8.49
CA ARG A 102 4.67 3.79 -8.86
C ARG A 102 4.55 5.01 -7.94
N LYS A 103 4.76 4.83 -6.64
CA LYS A 103 4.81 5.95 -5.68
C LYS A 103 5.91 6.94 -6.04
N ALA A 104 7.13 6.46 -6.28
CA ALA A 104 8.27 7.29 -6.63
C ALA A 104 8.05 8.04 -7.95
N ASP A 105 7.49 7.39 -8.97
CA ASP A 105 7.16 8.00 -10.26
C ASP A 105 6.11 9.10 -10.11
N LEU A 106 5.08 8.88 -9.29
CA LEU A 106 4.07 9.90 -8.98
C LEU A 106 4.67 11.09 -8.23
N LEU A 107 5.50 10.86 -7.21
CA LEU A 107 6.20 11.93 -6.50
C LEU A 107 7.10 12.72 -7.45
N LYS A 108 7.80 12.05 -8.36
CA LYS A 108 8.64 12.71 -9.37
C LYS A 108 7.83 13.52 -10.37
N ALA A 109 6.67 13.05 -10.80
CA ALA A 109 5.85 13.75 -11.79
C ALA A 109 5.00 14.89 -11.18
N TRP A 110 4.54 14.75 -9.93
CA TRP A 110 3.55 15.66 -9.34
C TRP A 110 4.11 16.49 -8.17
N CYS A 111 5.14 16.00 -7.49
CA CYS A 111 5.78 16.68 -6.35
C CYS A 111 7.18 17.21 -6.70
N TYR A 112 7.58 17.21 -7.98
CA TYR A 112 8.78 17.90 -8.41
C TYR A 112 8.61 19.40 -8.14
N CYS A 113 9.32 19.86 -7.11
CA CYS A 113 9.35 21.26 -6.70
C CYS A 113 10.65 21.88 -7.21
N PRO A 114 10.68 22.52 -8.40
CA PRO A 114 11.89 23.12 -8.95
C PRO A 114 12.41 24.32 -8.14
N LYS A 115 11.64 24.86 -7.19
CA LYS A 115 12.00 26.02 -6.36
C LYS A 115 11.51 25.89 -4.92
N CYS A 116 11.76 24.75 -4.29
CA CYS A 116 11.70 24.68 -2.84
C CYS A 116 13.04 25.20 -2.30
N TYR A 117 13.14 26.53 -2.16
CA TYR A 117 14.22 27.26 -1.49
C TYR A 117 13.62 28.14 -0.41
#